data_AF-A0A971TQ48-F1
#
_entry.id   AF-A0A971TQ48-F1
#
_cell.length_a   1.000
_cell.length_b   1.000
_cell.length_c   1.000
_cell.angle_alpha   90.00
_cell.angle_beta   90.00
_cell.angle_gamma   90.00
#
_symmetry.space_group_name_H-M   'P 1'
#
loop_
_entity.id
_entity.type
_entity.pdbx_description
1 polymer ?
#
loop_
_entity_poly.entity_id
_entity_poly.type
_entity_poly.pdbx_seq_one_letter_code
_entity_poly.pdbx_strand_id
1 'polypeptide(L)'
;MKKLFFGLICFCSVLSAYSQGELVVRASGDGKVGLNLSAFKAGSDEASRTFISVLKADLQRSGYFTLVESGGQFALSGAGMSSDGRVQVDCVVYKLDTRTKLMGTRYGPVSSEEVRKLAHKVADDMVLKITGKPGMASAQIAMVGTRSGRKELYMADIDGHGMRQLTNDRSIVVG
;
A
#
# COMPACT_ATOMS: atom_id res chain seq x y z
N MET A 1 0.69 33.46 -57.97
CA MET A 1 1.67 32.34 -57.93
C MET A 1 2.80 32.70 -56.99
N LYS A 2 2.90 32.02 -55.84
CA LYS A 2 4.13 31.79 -55.03
C LYS A 2 3.70 30.95 -53.81
N LYS A 3 4.03 29.66 -53.86
CA LYS A 3 3.81 28.68 -52.79
C LYS A 3 4.98 28.82 -51.81
N LEU A 4 4.73 28.93 -50.51
CA LEU A 4 5.75 28.75 -49.48
C LEU A 4 5.27 27.69 -48.50
N PHE A 5 5.88 26.51 -48.59
CA PHE A 5 5.83 25.44 -47.61
C PHE A 5 6.54 25.93 -46.34
N PHE A 6 5.90 25.86 -45.18
CA PHE A 6 6.59 25.96 -43.89
C PHE A 6 6.37 24.65 -43.13
N GLY A 7 7.48 23.96 -42.88
CA GLY A 7 7.53 22.60 -42.37
C GLY A 7 7.12 22.51 -40.91
N LEU A 8 6.36 21.45 -40.63
CA LEU A 8 6.01 20.98 -39.30
C LEU A 8 7.25 20.35 -38.64
N ILE A 9 7.94 21.09 -37.78
CA ILE A 9 8.98 20.54 -36.90
C ILE A 9 8.26 19.91 -35.71
N CYS A 10 8.09 18.59 -35.76
CA CYS A 10 7.62 17.80 -34.62
C CYS A 10 8.75 17.70 -33.59
N PHE A 11 8.70 18.53 -32.55
CA PHE A 11 9.60 18.45 -31.41
C PHE A 11 9.13 17.29 -30.53
N CYS A 12 9.57 16.08 -30.85
CA CYS A 12 9.30 14.90 -30.04
C CYS A 12 10.18 14.99 -28.79
N SER A 13 9.64 15.58 -27.72
CA SER A 13 10.27 15.57 -26.40
C SER A 13 10.34 14.13 -25.91
N VAL A 14 11.55 13.60 -25.85
CA VAL A 14 11.84 12.30 -25.25
C VAL A 14 11.54 12.41 -23.75
N LEU A 15 10.33 12.01 -23.36
CA LEU A 15 10.01 11.71 -21.97
C LEU A 15 10.79 10.46 -21.60
N SER A 16 11.96 10.64 -20.97
CA SER A 16 12.66 9.54 -20.32
C SER A 16 11.76 8.96 -19.24
N ALA A 17 11.11 7.85 -19.56
CA ALA A 17 10.41 7.03 -18.60
C ALA A 17 11.44 6.39 -17.67
N TYR A 18 11.65 6.99 -16.50
CA TYR A 18 12.39 6.34 -15.43
C TYR A 18 11.54 5.17 -14.93
N SER A 19 11.96 3.95 -15.28
CA SER A 19 11.42 2.73 -14.69
C SER A 19 11.72 2.76 -13.19
N GLN A 20 10.68 2.91 -12.37
CA GLN A 20 10.77 2.63 -10.94
C GLN A 20 10.84 1.11 -10.82
N GLY A 21 12.00 0.58 -10.44
CA GLY A 21 12.12 -0.84 -10.15
C GLY A 21 11.18 -1.20 -8.99
N GLU A 22 10.15 -1.99 -9.25
CA GLU A 22 9.27 -2.51 -8.21
C GLU A 22 9.97 -3.68 -7.53
N LEU A 23 10.23 -3.55 -6.23
CA LEU A 23 10.88 -4.60 -5.45
C LEU A 23 9.83 -5.65 -5.06
N VAL A 24 9.74 -6.71 -5.86
CA VAL A 24 8.80 -7.81 -5.62
C VAL A 24 9.46 -8.88 -4.77
N VAL A 25 9.33 -8.78 -3.44
CA VAL A 25 9.77 -9.84 -2.52
C VAL A 25 8.70 -10.93 -2.50
N ARG A 26 9.03 -12.12 -3.02
CA ARG A 26 8.17 -13.32 -2.96
C ARG A 26 8.62 -14.22 -1.82
N ALA A 27 7.89 -14.22 -0.71
CA ALA A 27 8.08 -15.21 0.35
C ALA A 27 7.16 -16.43 0.09
N SER A 28 7.75 -17.57 -0.29
CA SER A 28 7.09 -18.88 -0.24
C SER A 28 7.52 -19.58 1.05
N GLY A 29 6.65 -19.56 2.05
CA GLY A 29 6.85 -20.32 3.29
C GLY A 29 5.64 -21.20 3.53
N ASP A 30 5.87 -22.40 4.07
CA ASP A 30 4.81 -23.26 4.59
C ASP A 30 4.22 -22.67 5.89
N GLY A 31 2.93 -22.93 6.16
CA GLY A 31 2.26 -22.44 7.38
C GLY A 31 1.52 -21.10 7.25
N LYS A 32 1.28 -20.61 6.03
CA LYS A 32 0.43 -19.42 5.81
C LYS A 32 -1.02 -19.68 6.22
N VAL A 33 -1.62 -18.67 6.81
CA VAL A 33 -3.02 -18.67 7.21
C VAL A 33 -3.88 -18.20 6.04
N GLY A 34 -4.86 -19.00 5.66
CA GLY A 34 -5.92 -18.66 4.73
C GLY A 34 -6.84 -17.57 5.31
N LEU A 35 -6.91 -16.44 4.64
CA LEU A 35 -7.72 -15.29 5.02
C LEU A 35 -8.69 -14.94 3.89
N ASN A 36 -9.97 -14.96 4.20
CA ASN A 36 -11.04 -14.61 3.28
C ASN A 36 -11.43 -13.14 3.42
N LEU A 37 -11.45 -12.40 2.31
CA LEU A 37 -11.84 -10.98 2.28
C LEU A 37 -13.11 -10.72 1.47
N SER A 38 -13.78 -11.75 0.95
CA SER A 38 -14.94 -11.57 0.06
C SER A 38 -16.15 -10.94 0.77
N ALA A 39 -16.21 -11.02 2.10
CA ALA A 39 -17.23 -10.34 2.90
C ALA A 39 -16.95 -8.84 3.14
N PHE A 40 -15.76 -8.34 2.81
CA PHE A 40 -15.42 -6.94 2.97
C PHE A 40 -15.99 -6.11 1.82
N LYS A 41 -16.87 -5.15 2.15
CA LYS A 41 -17.52 -4.26 1.19
C LYS A 41 -16.75 -2.94 1.10
N ALA A 42 -15.85 -2.83 0.13
CA ALA A 42 -15.25 -1.53 -0.18
C ALA A 42 -16.32 -0.58 -0.74
N GLY A 43 -16.30 0.68 -0.31
CA GLY A 43 -17.07 1.74 -0.96
C GLY A 43 -16.72 1.89 -2.44
N SER A 44 -17.59 2.52 -3.20
CA SER A 44 -17.40 2.75 -4.65
C SER A 44 -16.47 3.92 -4.97
N ASP A 45 -16.02 4.67 -3.97
CA ASP A 45 -15.09 5.78 -4.13
C ASP A 45 -13.63 5.31 -4.32
N GLU A 46 -12.79 6.21 -4.83
CA GLU A 46 -11.39 5.92 -5.12
C GLU A 46 -10.57 5.61 -3.87
N ALA A 47 -10.85 6.29 -2.77
CA ALA A 47 -10.11 6.10 -1.54
C ALA A 47 -10.43 4.72 -0.91
N SER A 48 -11.69 4.28 -0.94
CA SER A 48 -12.09 2.92 -0.58
C SER A 48 -11.44 1.85 -1.45
N ARG A 49 -11.34 2.07 -2.77
CA ARG A 49 -10.62 1.15 -3.68
C ARG A 49 -9.13 1.09 -3.36
N THR A 50 -8.53 2.23 -3.06
CA THR A 50 -7.11 2.32 -2.64
C THR A 50 -6.88 1.62 -1.32
N PHE A 51 -7.77 1.81 -0.35
CA PHE A 51 -7.69 1.13 0.94
C PHE A 51 -7.63 -0.39 0.77
N ILE A 52 -8.60 -0.96 0.04
CA ILE A 52 -8.68 -2.43 -0.09
C ILE A 52 -7.54 -3.01 -0.92
N SER A 53 -7.04 -2.28 -1.92
CA SER A 53 -5.89 -2.74 -2.72
C SER A 53 -4.60 -2.75 -1.90
N VAL A 54 -4.35 -1.70 -1.12
CA VAL A 54 -3.18 -1.61 -0.23
C VAL A 54 -3.26 -2.66 0.88
N LEU A 55 -4.42 -2.79 1.54
CA LEU A 55 -4.61 -3.79 2.60
C LEU A 55 -4.34 -5.22 2.09
N LYS A 56 -4.84 -5.56 0.89
CA LYS A 56 -4.57 -6.86 0.27
C LYS A 56 -3.07 -7.07 0.01
N ALA A 57 -2.40 -6.06 -0.55
CA ALA A 57 -0.97 -6.11 -0.84
C ALA A 57 -0.13 -6.28 0.43
N ASP A 58 -0.46 -5.55 1.51
CA ASP A 58 0.25 -5.62 2.78
C ASP A 58 0.12 -6.99 3.46
N LEU A 59 -1.11 -7.52 3.51
CA LEU A 59 -1.37 -8.84 4.09
C LEU A 59 -0.64 -9.94 3.30
N GLN A 60 -0.61 -9.85 1.97
CA GLN A 60 0.17 -10.78 1.14
C GLN A 60 1.68 -10.63 1.36
N ARG A 61 2.19 -9.38 1.40
CA ARG A 61 3.61 -9.11 1.59
C ARG A 61 4.12 -9.50 2.97
N SER A 62 3.26 -9.46 3.99
CA SER A 62 3.59 -9.90 5.35
C SER A 62 4.11 -11.34 5.41
N GLY A 63 3.77 -12.16 4.42
CA GLY A 63 4.16 -13.57 4.36
C GLY A 63 3.34 -14.47 5.28
N TYR A 64 2.49 -13.93 6.16
CA TYR A 64 1.66 -14.71 7.08
C TYR A 64 0.37 -15.22 6.47
N PHE A 65 -0.12 -14.57 5.41
CA PHE A 65 -1.45 -14.83 4.87
C PHE A 65 -1.44 -15.32 3.43
N THR A 66 -2.41 -16.18 3.11
CA THR A 66 -2.84 -16.47 1.74
C THR A 66 -4.28 -15.99 1.60
N LEU A 67 -4.52 -15.06 0.67
CA LEU A 67 -5.88 -14.56 0.44
C LEU A 67 -6.66 -15.60 -0.35
N VAL A 68 -7.88 -15.91 0.10
CA VAL A 68 -8.78 -16.88 -0.53
C VAL A 68 -10.13 -16.25 -0.81
N GLU A 69 -10.77 -16.64 -1.91
CA GLU A 69 -12.10 -16.13 -2.29
C GLU A 69 -13.24 -16.78 -1.47
N SER A 70 -13.01 -17.99 -0.96
CA SER A 70 -13.94 -18.75 -0.11
C SER A 70 -13.18 -19.65 0.86
N GLY A 71 -13.80 -19.95 2.02
CA GLY A 71 -13.19 -20.75 3.08
C GLY A 71 -12.10 -20.00 3.86
N GLY A 72 -11.01 -20.71 4.20
CA GLY A 72 -9.91 -20.19 5.03
C GLY A 72 -10.11 -20.42 6.53
N GLN A 73 -9.12 -20.03 7.33
CA GLN A 73 -9.19 -20.08 8.79
C GLN A 73 -9.81 -18.82 9.37
N PHE A 74 -9.66 -17.69 8.67
CA PHE A 74 -10.19 -16.39 9.10
C PHE A 74 -10.94 -15.70 7.98
N ALA A 75 -11.91 -14.86 8.35
CA ALA A 75 -12.59 -13.97 7.43
C ALA A 75 -12.53 -12.53 7.95
N LEU A 76 -12.16 -11.60 7.07
CA LEU A 76 -12.34 -10.17 7.25
C LEU A 76 -13.69 -9.77 6.67
N SER A 77 -14.54 -9.18 7.51
CA SER A 77 -15.76 -8.50 7.13
C SER A 77 -15.65 -7.04 7.51
N GLY A 78 -16.38 -6.18 6.81
CA GLY A 78 -16.26 -4.74 7.03
C GLY A 78 -16.82 -3.90 5.92
N ALA A 79 -16.77 -2.58 6.14
CA ALA A 79 -17.11 -1.60 5.12
C ALA A 79 -16.15 -0.43 5.16
N GLY A 80 -15.67 -0.02 3.99
CA GLY A 80 -15.05 1.29 3.78
C GLY A 80 -16.15 2.31 3.46
N MET A 81 -16.33 3.30 4.32
CA MET A 81 -17.29 4.38 4.14
C MET A 81 -16.53 5.68 3.92
N SER A 82 -16.72 6.30 2.76
CA SER A 82 -16.26 7.66 2.49
C SER A 82 -17.42 8.64 2.66
N SER A 83 -17.24 9.65 3.51
CA SER A 83 -18.18 10.77 3.69
C SER A 83 -17.37 12.06 3.76
N ASP A 84 -17.79 13.08 3.03
CA ASP A 84 -17.18 14.43 3.04
C ASP A 84 -15.66 14.44 2.84
N GLY A 85 -15.15 13.60 1.94
CA GLY A 85 -13.72 13.48 1.65
C GLY A 85 -12.90 12.79 2.74
N ARG A 86 -13.56 12.25 3.77
CA ARG A 86 -12.94 11.43 4.80
C ARG A 86 -13.35 9.97 4.70
N VAL A 87 -12.38 9.08 4.92
CA VAL A 87 -12.57 7.63 4.89
C VAL A 87 -12.57 7.08 6.31
N GLN A 88 -13.60 6.31 6.64
CA GLN A 88 -13.68 5.49 7.83
C GLN A 88 -13.81 4.03 7.41
N VAL A 89 -13.13 3.13 8.12
CA VAL A 89 -13.21 1.70 7.84
C VAL A 89 -13.58 0.94 9.09
N ASP A 90 -14.63 0.15 9.00
CA ASP A 90 -14.99 -0.84 10.01
C ASP A 90 -14.42 -2.19 9.60
N CYS A 91 -13.55 -2.77 10.43
CA CYS A 91 -12.93 -4.08 10.19
C CYS A 91 -13.28 -5.05 11.31
N VAL A 92 -13.82 -6.20 10.94
CA VAL A 92 -14.16 -7.30 11.84
C VAL A 92 -13.51 -8.58 11.35
N VAL A 93 -12.71 -9.21 12.20
CA VAL A 93 -12.06 -10.49 11.88
C VAL A 93 -12.74 -11.61 12.66
N TYR A 94 -13.17 -12.63 11.95
CA TYR A 94 -13.74 -13.86 12.50
C TYR A 94 -12.79 -15.02 12.30
N LYS A 95 -12.71 -15.90 13.29
CA LYS A 95 -12.18 -17.25 13.12
C LYS A 95 -13.31 -18.15 12.61
N LEU A 96 -13.13 -18.81 11.48
CA LEU A 96 -14.22 -19.47 10.75
C LEU A 96 -14.64 -20.81 11.35
N ASP A 97 -13.73 -21.53 12.01
CA ASP A 97 -14.02 -22.81 12.66
C ASP A 97 -14.95 -22.65 13.87
N THR A 98 -14.69 -21.66 14.73
CA THR A 98 -15.44 -21.39 15.96
C THR A 98 -16.48 -20.29 15.81
N ARG A 99 -16.50 -19.60 14.65
CA ARG A 99 -17.30 -18.38 14.40
C ARG A 99 -17.07 -17.28 15.45
N THR A 100 -15.91 -17.28 16.10
CA THR A 100 -15.60 -16.30 17.14
C THR A 100 -15.06 -15.02 16.52
N LYS A 101 -15.55 -13.88 16.99
CA LYS A 101 -14.99 -12.57 16.66
C LYS A 101 -13.66 -12.38 17.38
N LEU A 102 -12.56 -12.25 16.62
CA LEU A 102 -11.24 -11.96 17.17
C LEU A 102 -10.96 -10.46 17.26
N MET A 103 -11.50 -9.69 16.32
CA MET A 103 -11.29 -8.25 16.23
C MET A 103 -12.55 -7.59 15.69
N GLY A 104 -12.84 -6.38 16.15
CA GLY A 104 -13.85 -5.51 15.57
C GLY A 104 -13.53 -4.08 15.93
N THR A 105 -12.83 -3.40 15.03
CA THR A 105 -12.26 -2.08 15.27
C THR A 105 -12.68 -1.13 14.16
N ARG A 106 -13.01 0.09 14.55
CA ARG A 106 -13.27 1.21 13.65
C ARG A 106 -12.00 2.05 13.50
N TYR A 107 -11.64 2.35 12.26
CA TYR A 107 -10.47 3.12 11.88
C TYR A 107 -10.88 4.41 11.18
N GLY A 108 -10.21 5.53 11.49
CA GLY A 108 -10.51 6.85 10.96
C GLY A 108 -11.53 7.64 11.79
N PRO A 109 -12.21 8.65 11.21
CA PRO A 109 -12.12 9.06 9.80
C PRO A 109 -10.79 9.75 9.47
N VAL A 110 -10.20 9.49 8.30
CA VAL A 110 -8.96 10.11 7.80
C VAL A 110 -9.18 10.78 6.44
N SER A 111 -8.29 11.68 6.00
CA SER A 111 -8.40 12.22 4.62
C SER A 111 -8.12 11.14 3.56
N SER A 112 -8.50 11.39 2.32
CA SER A 112 -8.16 10.51 1.19
C SER A 112 -6.63 10.32 1.01
N GLU A 113 -5.83 11.34 1.35
CA GLU A 113 -4.36 11.29 1.28
C GLU A 113 -3.75 10.33 2.31
N GLU A 114 -4.40 10.15 3.45
CA GLU A 114 -3.96 9.30 4.55
C GLU A 114 -4.46 7.85 4.45
N VAL A 115 -5.28 7.54 3.45
CA VAL A 115 -5.96 6.24 3.33
C VAL A 115 -4.98 5.06 3.25
N ARG A 116 -3.80 5.28 2.66
CA ARG A 116 -2.74 4.26 2.59
C ARG A 116 -2.18 3.93 3.98
N LYS A 117 -1.89 4.96 4.77
CA LYS A 117 -1.43 4.79 6.16
C LYS A 117 -2.48 4.08 7.01
N LEU A 118 -3.76 4.35 6.75
CA LEU A 118 -4.87 3.62 7.38
C LEU A 118 -4.82 2.13 7.04
N ALA A 119 -4.63 1.77 5.77
CA ALA A 119 -4.53 0.38 5.32
C ALA A 119 -3.34 -0.35 5.97
N HIS A 120 -2.17 0.29 6.00
CA HIS A 120 -0.97 -0.25 6.68
C HIS A 120 -1.24 -0.53 8.16
N LYS A 121 -1.89 0.41 8.87
CA LYS A 121 -2.26 0.23 10.28
C LYS A 121 -3.21 -0.96 10.48
N VAL A 122 -4.22 -1.08 9.62
CA VAL A 122 -5.16 -2.21 9.68
C VAL A 122 -4.44 -3.53 9.43
N ALA A 123 -3.54 -3.58 8.46
CA ALA A 123 -2.73 -4.78 8.19
C ALA A 123 -1.90 -5.18 9.42
N ASP A 124 -1.24 -4.22 10.08
CA ASP A 124 -0.43 -4.48 11.26
C ASP A 124 -1.25 -5.00 12.45
N ASP A 125 -2.42 -4.40 12.69
CA ASP A 125 -3.34 -4.86 13.72
C ASP A 125 -3.86 -6.28 13.43
N MET A 126 -4.17 -6.58 12.17
CA MET A 126 -4.60 -7.92 11.75
C MET A 126 -3.50 -8.97 11.92
N VAL A 127 -2.27 -8.65 11.51
CA VAL A 127 -1.10 -9.52 11.74
C VAL A 127 -0.95 -9.80 13.23
N LEU A 128 -1.00 -8.75 14.07
CA LEU A 128 -0.87 -8.89 15.52
C LEU A 128 -1.98 -9.74 16.12
N LYS A 129 -3.24 -9.51 15.74
CA LYS A 129 -4.38 -10.23 16.32
C LYS A 129 -4.45 -11.69 15.89
N ILE A 130 -4.04 -12.02 14.67
CA ILE A 130 -4.11 -13.40 14.16
C ILE A 130 -2.86 -14.20 14.51
N THR A 131 -1.68 -13.58 14.45
CA THR A 131 -0.39 -14.29 14.58
C THR A 131 0.30 -14.07 15.94
N GLY A 132 -0.11 -13.06 16.70
CA GLY A 132 0.56 -12.63 17.94
C GLY A 132 1.87 -11.88 17.72
N LYS A 133 2.29 -11.66 16.48
CA LYS A 133 3.54 -10.97 16.13
C LYS A 133 3.27 -9.55 15.64
N PRO A 134 4.18 -8.59 15.88
CA PRO A 134 4.02 -7.23 15.33
C PRO A 134 4.03 -7.27 13.79
N GLY A 135 3.13 -6.49 13.18
CA GLY A 135 3.17 -6.22 11.74
C GLY A 135 4.29 -5.25 11.35
N MET A 136 4.52 -5.11 10.05
CA MET A 136 5.56 -4.25 9.48
C MET A 136 5.08 -3.38 8.31
N ALA A 137 3.79 -3.38 8.01
CA ALA A 137 3.21 -2.63 6.89
C ALA A 137 3.37 -1.11 7.08
N SER A 138 3.31 -0.62 8.32
CA SER A 138 3.53 0.81 8.63
C SER A 138 5.00 1.23 8.68
N ALA A 139 5.95 0.31 8.50
CA ALA A 139 7.37 0.61 8.53
C ALA A 139 7.81 1.45 7.31
N GLN A 140 8.87 2.24 7.51
CA GLN A 140 9.53 3.00 6.43
C GLN A 140 10.95 2.50 6.21
N ILE A 141 11.41 2.58 4.96
CA ILE A 141 12.76 2.24 4.54
C ILE A 141 13.52 3.53 4.25
N ALA A 142 14.68 3.70 4.90
CA ALA A 142 15.64 4.74 4.58
C ALA A 142 16.70 4.20 3.62
N MET A 143 17.01 4.95 2.55
CA MET A 143 17.91 4.53 1.48
C MET A 143 18.76 5.71 1.02
N VAL A 144 19.98 5.46 0.54
CA VAL A 144 20.79 6.47 -0.15
C VAL A 144 20.55 6.33 -1.64
N GLY A 145 20.17 7.42 -2.30
CA GLY A 145 19.92 7.46 -3.73
C GLY A 145 20.66 8.60 -4.40
N THR A 146 20.78 8.54 -5.73
CA THR A 146 21.41 9.61 -6.54
C THR A 146 20.42 10.31 -7.46
N ARG A 147 19.11 10.21 -7.16
CA ARG A 147 18.02 10.71 -8.02
C ARG A 147 18.06 12.22 -8.23
N SER A 148 18.60 12.98 -7.28
CA SER A 148 18.84 14.43 -7.40
C SER A 148 20.16 14.79 -8.13
N GLY A 149 20.89 13.80 -8.63
CA GLY A 149 22.24 13.95 -9.19
C GLY A 149 23.37 13.89 -8.15
N ARG A 150 23.04 13.79 -6.86
CA ARG A 150 24.00 13.62 -5.75
C ARG A 150 23.50 12.56 -4.78
N LYS A 151 24.40 11.94 -4.00
CA LYS A 151 24.04 11.00 -2.94
C LYS A 151 23.24 11.73 -1.86
N GLU A 152 21.97 11.40 -1.72
CA GLU A 152 21.07 11.98 -0.73
C GLU A 152 20.31 10.86 -0.02
N LEU A 153 19.87 11.13 1.21
CA LEU A 153 19.03 10.23 1.98
C LEU A 153 17.58 10.38 1.54
N TYR A 154 16.93 9.25 1.24
CA TYR A 154 15.53 9.13 0.90
C TYR A 154 14.83 8.24 1.91
N MET A 155 13.55 8.52 2.15
CA MET A 155 12.68 7.65 2.94
C MET A 155 11.40 7.35 2.18
N ALA A 156 11.01 6.10 2.16
CA ALA A 156 9.78 5.61 1.54
C ALA A 156 9.08 4.63 2.49
N ASP A 157 7.79 4.39 2.27
CA ASP A 157 7.07 3.32 2.96
C ASP A 157 7.59 1.95 2.48
N ILE A 158 7.30 0.87 3.21
CA ILE A 158 7.80 -0.47 2.88
C ILE A 158 7.33 -1.00 1.51
N ASP A 159 6.29 -0.38 0.93
CA ASP A 159 5.81 -0.61 -0.44
C ASP A 159 6.42 0.30 -1.49
N GLY A 160 7.44 1.08 -1.13
CA GLY A 160 8.12 2.02 -2.00
C GLY A 160 7.35 3.32 -2.27
N HIS A 161 6.13 3.49 -1.74
CA HIS A 161 5.37 4.73 -1.90
C HIS A 161 5.83 5.82 -0.94
N GLY A 162 5.33 7.04 -1.13
CA GLY A 162 5.63 8.16 -0.23
C GLY A 162 7.10 8.57 -0.21
N MET A 163 7.87 8.24 -1.27
CA MET A 163 9.29 8.53 -1.34
C MET A 163 9.54 10.05 -1.24
N ARG A 164 10.30 10.44 -0.21
CA ARG A 164 10.72 11.81 0.04
C ARG A 164 12.21 11.89 0.30
N GLN A 165 12.82 12.96 -0.18
CA GLN A 165 14.21 13.30 0.10
C GLN A 165 14.29 13.93 1.50
N LEU A 166 15.19 13.45 2.34
CA LEU A 166 15.38 13.95 3.72
C LEU A 166 16.55 14.93 3.83
N THR A 167 17.60 14.75 3.02
CA THR A 167 18.79 15.61 3.01
C THR A 167 18.88 16.41 1.72
N ASN A 168 19.51 17.58 1.75
CA ASN A 168 19.82 18.37 0.55
C ASN A 168 21.18 19.05 0.72
N ASP A 169 22.11 18.34 1.37
CA ASP A 169 23.37 18.90 1.84
C ASP A 169 24.38 19.03 0.70
N ARG A 170 24.13 18.39 -0.45
CA ARG A 170 24.99 18.40 -1.65
C ARG A 170 26.44 17.93 -1.37
N SER A 171 26.68 17.38 -0.20
CA SER A 171 27.92 16.81 0.31
C SER A 171 27.68 15.31 0.55
N ILE A 172 28.73 14.49 0.52
CA ILE A 172 28.61 13.02 0.60
C ILE A 172 27.95 12.64 1.93
N VAL A 173 26.67 12.27 1.89
CA VAL A 173 25.88 11.95 3.11
C VAL A 173 26.22 10.57 3.66
N VAL A 174 26.76 9.66 2.83
CA VAL A 174 27.26 8.33 3.28
C VAL A 174 28.52 7.97 2.47
N GLY A 175 29.64 7.87 3.19
CA GLY A 175 30.93 7.36 2.70
C GLY A 175 30.95 5.85 2.66
#